data_AF-A0A957H427-F1
#
_entry.id   AF-A0A957H427-F1
#
_cell.length_a   1.000
_cell.length_b   1.000
_cell.length_c   1.000
_cell.angle_alpha   90.00
_cell.angle_beta   90.00
_cell.angle_gamma   90.00
#
_symmetry.space_group_name_H-M   'P 1'
#
loop_
_entity.id
_entity.type
_entity.pdbx_description
1 polymer ?
#
loop_
_entity_poly.entity_id
_entity_poly.type
_entity_poly.pdbx_seq_one_letter_code
_entity_poly.pdbx_strand_id
1 'polypeptide(L)'
;MQLRPLEFQPLRRGSEALLLLRDPLQLSEQRLLLPQALAPVLAACQRGVPAAQLAECWPDDLGPPAVDDLLDQLDGAHLLANKRAAQARATQTAAFRQLPARPLAHAGRLYPAKANLLADLFARRLAAAGDPASDQPCRGLLSPHLDYERGGAVYAAAWQTGRSALATADLVVILGTDHWGRPGGITLTSLPFATPFGQLPAAPELVSDLAAALGPALRADELHHRYEHAIELNSNWLGYLAGQGGPPLLPVLCGPVDWADDKQLAQLDSFATHLRTLVAGQRVLYVASVDLAHVGPAFGEVAVEDAAWRDREAERL
;
A
#
# COMPACT_ATOMS: atom_id res chain seq x y z
N MET A 1 22.82 16.26 -0.20
CA MET A 1 21.64 15.84 -0.98
C MET A 1 21.20 14.50 -0.43
N GLN A 2 19.90 14.28 -0.22
CA GLN A 2 19.41 13.04 0.38
C GLN A 2 18.51 12.30 -0.62
N LEU A 3 18.54 10.97 -0.66
CA LEU A 3 17.56 10.19 -1.43
C LEU A 3 16.18 10.25 -0.74
N ARG A 4 15.11 10.26 -1.54
CA ARG A 4 13.77 9.93 -1.03
C ARG A 4 13.72 8.46 -0.59
N PRO A 5 12.67 8.03 0.14
CA PRO A 5 12.38 6.61 0.31
C PRO A 5 12.19 5.94 -1.05
N LEU A 6 12.98 4.90 -1.32
CA LEU A 6 13.00 4.14 -2.58
C LEU A 6 13.10 2.65 -2.29
N GLU A 7 12.59 1.83 -3.21
CA GLU A 7 12.85 0.40 -3.24
C GLU A 7 14.10 0.13 -4.08
N PHE A 8 14.96 -0.76 -3.61
CA PHE A 8 16.16 -1.20 -4.32
C PHE A 8 16.00 -2.67 -4.66
N GLN A 9 15.89 -2.99 -5.94
CA GLN A 9 15.71 -4.36 -6.42
C GLN A 9 17.01 -4.84 -7.08
N PRO A 10 17.71 -5.83 -6.48
CA PRO A 10 18.85 -6.46 -7.12
C PRO A 10 18.41 -7.22 -8.38
N LEU A 11 19.19 -7.07 -9.45
CA LEU A 11 18.99 -7.75 -10.73
C LEU A 11 20.31 -8.32 -11.21
N ARG A 12 20.24 -9.40 -12.00
CA ARG A 12 21.40 -9.93 -12.73
C ARG A 12 21.12 -9.91 -14.23
N ARG A 13 22.07 -9.39 -15.00
CA ARG A 13 22.03 -9.43 -16.47
C ARG A 13 23.34 -10.05 -16.97
N GLY A 14 23.30 -11.36 -17.26
CA GLY A 14 24.51 -12.12 -17.53
C GLY A 14 25.41 -12.16 -16.29
N SER A 15 26.66 -11.71 -16.42
CA SER A 15 27.59 -11.55 -15.30
C SER A 15 27.43 -10.23 -14.53
N GLU A 16 26.64 -9.28 -15.05
CA GLU A 16 26.48 -7.97 -14.43
C GLU A 16 25.49 -8.01 -13.27
N ALA A 17 25.92 -7.49 -12.13
CA ALA A 17 25.09 -7.27 -10.96
C ALA A 17 24.60 -5.82 -10.96
N LEU A 18 23.28 -5.65 -11.05
CA LEU A 18 22.61 -4.35 -11.19
C LEU A 18 21.65 -4.11 -10.03
N LEU A 19 21.32 -2.84 -9.80
CA LEU A 19 20.35 -2.38 -8.84
C LEU A 19 19.33 -1.51 -9.56
N LEU A 20 18.08 -1.96 -9.60
CA LEU A 20 16.96 -1.15 -10.07
C LEU A 20 16.45 -0.31 -8.90
N LEU A 21 16.45 1.01 -9.08
CA LEU A 21 15.83 1.95 -8.15
C LEU A 21 14.37 2.13 -8.57
N ARG A 22 13.43 1.80 -7.68
CA ARG A 22 12.00 2.02 -7.92
C ARG A 22 11.49 3.11 -6.98
N ASP A 23 10.87 4.11 -7.58
CA ASP A 23 10.14 5.13 -6.86
C ASP A 23 8.70 4.65 -6.61
N PRO A 24 8.29 4.43 -5.35
CA PRO A 24 6.92 4.03 -5.02
C PRO A 24 5.90 5.08 -5.46
N LEU A 25 6.31 6.34 -5.43
CA LEU A 25 5.49 7.45 -5.88
C LEU A 25 5.53 7.64 -7.39
N GLN A 26 6.36 6.93 -8.16
CA GLN A 26 6.53 7.08 -9.62
C GLN A 26 6.44 8.55 -10.10
N LEU A 27 7.25 9.42 -9.50
CA LEU A 27 7.32 10.85 -9.85
C LEU A 27 7.95 11.10 -11.23
N SER A 28 8.52 10.06 -11.83
CA SER A 28 9.11 10.01 -13.17
C SER A 28 8.84 8.64 -13.79
N GLU A 29 8.76 8.58 -15.13
CA GLU A 29 8.72 7.33 -15.89
C GLU A 29 10.11 6.69 -16.05
N GLN A 30 11.17 7.45 -15.74
CA GLN A 30 12.54 6.98 -15.82
C GLN A 30 12.78 5.85 -14.82
N ARG A 31 13.40 4.77 -15.30
CA ARG A 31 13.88 3.66 -14.48
C ARG A 31 15.39 3.70 -14.46
N LEU A 32 15.97 3.85 -13.27
CA LEU A 32 17.42 3.85 -13.12
C LEU A 32 17.89 2.44 -12.75
N LEU A 33 18.70 1.86 -13.63
CA LEU A 33 19.48 0.67 -13.36
C LEU A 33 20.92 1.11 -13.17
N LEU A 34 21.45 0.87 -11.97
CA LEU A 34 22.82 1.24 -11.61
C LEU A 34 23.63 -0.03 -11.34
N PRO A 35 24.96 -0.02 -11.53
CA PRO A 35 25.81 -1.11 -11.03
C PRO A 35 25.56 -1.35 -9.53
N GLN A 36 25.41 -2.61 -9.12
CA GLN A 36 25.18 -2.94 -7.71
C GLN A 36 26.34 -2.47 -6.80
N ALA A 37 27.55 -2.36 -7.36
CA ALA A 37 28.71 -1.81 -6.67
C ALA A 37 28.47 -0.40 -6.12
N LEU A 38 27.58 0.42 -6.70
CA LEU A 38 27.24 1.76 -6.19
C LEU A 38 26.39 1.75 -4.90
N ALA A 39 26.01 0.60 -4.36
CA ALA A 39 25.22 0.50 -3.13
C ALA A 39 25.77 1.33 -1.95
N PRO A 40 27.10 1.38 -1.66
CA PRO A 40 27.64 2.22 -0.59
C PRO A 40 27.41 3.72 -0.82
N VAL A 41 27.55 4.19 -2.07
CA VAL A 41 27.30 5.59 -2.45
C VAL A 41 25.82 5.93 -2.27
N LEU A 42 24.92 5.04 -2.70
CA LEU A 42 23.48 5.20 -2.53
C LEU A 42 23.10 5.21 -1.04
N ALA A 43 23.68 4.33 -0.23
CA ALA A 43 23.48 4.32 1.22
C ALA A 43 23.99 5.62 1.88
N ALA A 44 25.11 6.18 1.41
CA ALA A 44 25.60 7.48 1.85
C ALA A 44 24.60 8.61 1.47
N CYS A 45 24.04 8.56 0.27
CA CYS A 45 22.98 9.49 -0.14
C CYS A 45 21.71 9.34 0.71
N GLN A 46 21.30 8.13 1.11
CA GLN A 46 20.16 7.93 2.03
C GLN A 46 20.41 8.57 3.40
N ARG A 47 21.65 8.52 3.90
CA ARG A 47 22.08 9.19 5.14
C ARG A 47 22.28 10.69 4.99
N GLY A 48 22.15 11.24 3.78
CA GLY A 48 22.31 12.68 3.51
C GLY A 48 23.76 13.16 3.53
N VAL A 49 24.73 12.28 3.30
CA VAL A 49 26.16 12.65 3.20
C VAL A 49 26.34 13.78 2.15
N PRO A 50 27.17 14.81 2.43
CA PRO A 50 27.45 15.87 1.46
C PRO A 50 28.04 15.34 0.15
N ALA A 51 27.67 15.94 -0.99
CA ALA A 51 28.10 15.48 -2.31
C ALA A 51 29.63 15.38 -2.45
N ALA A 52 30.36 16.35 -1.88
CA ALA A 52 31.82 16.38 -1.89
C ALA A 52 32.49 15.18 -1.20
N GLN A 53 31.77 14.47 -0.31
CA GLN A 53 32.28 13.29 0.42
C GLN A 53 31.83 11.96 -0.21
N LEU A 54 30.96 11.98 -1.22
CA LEU A 54 30.47 10.75 -1.84
C LEU A 54 31.55 10.00 -2.62
N ALA A 55 32.58 10.72 -3.10
CA ALA A 55 33.74 10.12 -3.78
C ALA A 55 34.50 9.15 -2.87
N GLU A 56 34.47 9.34 -1.54
CA GLU A 56 35.11 8.44 -0.57
C GLU A 56 34.41 7.08 -0.47
N CYS A 57 33.14 7.01 -0.88
CA CYS A 57 32.35 5.78 -0.92
C CYS A 57 32.36 5.13 -2.31
N TRP A 58 33.08 5.71 -3.27
CA TRP A 58 33.06 5.24 -4.66
C TRP A 58 33.82 3.92 -4.81
N PRO A 59 33.26 2.91 -5.49
CA PRO A 59 33.93 1.64 -5.70
C PRO A 59 35.13 1.75 -6.65
N ASP A 60 36.28 1.20 -6.26
CA ASP A 60 37.51 1.21 -7.07
C ASP A 60 37.34 0.51 -8.44
N ASP A 61 36.46 -0.50 -8.51
CA ASP A 61 36.18 -1.29 -9.72
C ASP A 61 35.34 -0.55 -10.77
N LEU A 62 34.75 0.60 -10.41
CA LEU A 62 33.99 1.45 -11.33
C LEU A 62 34.81 2.59 -11.94
N GLY A 63 36.12 2.65 -11.65
CA GLY A 63 37.00 3.71 -12.13
C GLY A 63 36.82 5.03 -11.35
N PRO A 64 37.26 6.18 -11.92
CA PRO A 64 37.24 7.45 -11.20
C PRO A 64 35.80 7.85 -10.81
N PRO A 65 35.61 8.51 -9.64
CA PRO A 65 34.29 8.90 -9.17
C PRO A 65 33.55 9.83 -10.14
N ALA A 66 32.40 9.40 -10.64
CA ALA A 66 31.48 10.20 -11.45
C ALA A 66 30.27 10.65 -10.60
N VAL A 67 30.56 11.35 -9.49
CA VAL A 67 29.54 11.72 -8.48
C VAL A 67 28.50 12.67 -9.07
N ASP A 68 28.92 13.69 -9.80
CA ASP A 68 28.01 14.69 -10.36
C ASP A 68 27.05 14.05 -11.38
N ASP A 69 27.56 13.21 -12.29
CA ASP A 69 26.74 12.48 -13.27
C ASP A 69 25.71 11.56 -12.60
N LEU A 70 26.09 10.90 -11.49
CA LEU A 70 25.17 10.08 -10.71
C LEU A 70 24.08 10.95 -10.06
N LEU A 71 24.45 12.07 -9.43
CA LEU A 71 23.51 12.97 -8.79
C LEU A 71 22.55 13.61 -9.79
N ASP A 72 23.03 13.96 -11.00
CA ASP A 72 22.20 14.51 -12.07
C ASP A 72 21.20 13.49 -12.59
N GLN A 73 21.59 12.21 -12.73
CA GLN A 73 20.65 11.13 -13.07
C GLN A 73 19.59 10.94 -11.99
N LEU A 74 20.00 10.92 -10.71
CA LEU A 74 19.08 10.79 -9.57
C LEU A 74 18.12 11.99 -9.47
N ASP A 75 18.60 13.21 -9.69
CA ASP A 75 17.76 14.42 -9.71
C ASP A 75 16.80 14.44 -10.90
N GLY A 76 17.30 14.10 -12.10
CA GLY A 76 16.51 14.00 -13.32
C GLY A 76 15.34 13.02 -13.19
N ALA A 77 15.55 11.92 -12.47
CA ALA A 77 14.53 10.93 -12.15
C ALA A 77 13.69 11.29 -10.90
N HIS A 78 13.88 12.47 -10.31
CA HIS A 78 13.19 12.97 -9.11
C HIS A 78 13.41 12.12 -7.85
N LEU A 79 14.52 11.37 -7.76
CA LEU A 79 14.80 10.45 -6.66
C LEU A 79 15.43 11.13 -5.44
N LEU A 80 15.92 12.36 -5.59
CA LEU A 80 16.50 13.14 -4.52
C LEU A 80 15.43 13.97 -3.79
N ALA A 81 15.54 14.05 -2.46
CA ALA A 81 14.72 14.89 -1.60
C ALA A 81 15.14 16.36 -1.74
N ASN A 82 14.59 17.04 -2.75
CA ASN A 82 14.87 18.44 -3.05
C ASN A 82 13.63 19.16 -3.61
N LYS A 83 13.80 20.43 -4.01
CA LYS A 83 12.73 21.27 -4.55
C LYS A 83 12.10 20.70 -5.82
N ARG A 84 12.90 20.09 -6.70
CA ARG A 84 12.41 19.50 -7.96
C ARG A 84 11.47 18.33 -7.70
N ALA A 85 11.89 17.37 -6.87
CA ALA A 85 11.04 16.25 -6.49
C ALA A 85 9.80 16.70 -5.70
N ALA A 86 9.93 17.71 -4.82
CA ALA A 86 8.79 18.27 -4.10
C ALA A 86 7.75 18.90 -5.05
N GLN A 87 8.21 19.64 -6.06
CA GLN A 87 7.33 20.23 -7.08
C GLN A 87 6.68 19.16 -7.98
N ALA A 88 7.43 18.13 -8.37
CA ALA A 88 6.89 17.00 -9.12
C ALA A 88 5.81 16.27 -8.32
N ARG A 89 6.07 16.00 -7.04
CA ARG A 89 5.09 15.40 -6.12
C ARG A 89 3.85 16.28 -5.99
N ALA A 90 3.99 17.59 -5.76
CA ALA A 90 2.86 18.49 -5.65
C ALA A 90 2.00 18.51 -6.93
N THR A 91 2.64 18.55 -8.10
CA THR A 91 1.97 18.50 -9.41
C THR A 91 1.21 17.19 -9.59
N GLN A 92 1.84 16.05 -9.30
CA GLN A 92 1.19 14.75 -9.41
C GLN A 92 0.07 14.54 -8.39
N THR A 93 0.22 15.02 -7.16
CA THR A 93 -0.85 15.00 -6.15
C THR A 93 -2.04 15.83 -6.61
N ALA A 94 -1.80 17.02 -7.18
CA ALA A 94 -2.88 17.85 -7.73
C ALA A 94 -3.59 17.14 -8.89
N ALA A 95 -2.84 16.53 -9.82
CA ALA A 95 -3.42 15.74 -10.91
C ALA A 95 -4.21 14.51 -10.40
N PHE A 96 -3.67 13.79 -9.41
CA PHE A 96 -4.35 12.65 -8.78
C PHE A 96 -5.71 13.05 -8.20
N ARG A 97 -5.78 14.17 -7.48
CA ARG A 97 -7.03 14.71 -6.90
C ARG A 97 -8.11 15.08 -7.92
N GLN A 98 -7.74 15.26 -9.19
CA GLN A 98 -8.68 15.59 -10.26
C GLN A 98 -9.16 14.35 -11.03
N LEU A 99 -8.67 13.15 -10.69
CA LEU A 99 -9.14 11.92 -11.31
C LEU A 99 -10.61 11.67 -10.94
N PRO A 100 -11.41 11.08 -11.84
CA PRO A 100 -12.79 10.71 -11.51
C PRO A 100 -12.87 9.59 -10.46
N ALA A 101 -11.82 8.77 -10.38
CA ALA A 101 -11.63 7.74 -9.38
C ALA A 101 -10.14 7.40 -9.27
N ARG A 102 -9.71 6.88 -8.11
CA ARG A 102 -8.41 6.23 -7.93
C ARG A 102 -8.33 5.03 -8.89
N PRO A 103 -7.33 4.97 -9.78
CA PRO A 103 -7.28 3.99 -10.87
C PRO A 103 -6.91 2.58 -10.38
N LEU A 104 -7.12 1.56 -11.22
CA LEU A 104 -6.64 0.20 -10.98
C LEU A 104 -5.13 0.14 -11.21
N ALA A 105 -4.34 0.03 -10.15
CA ALA A 105 -2.88 0.02 -10.24
C ALA A 105 -2.28 -1.37 -10.41
N HIS A 106 -2.99 -2.41 -9.94
CA HIS A 106 -2.46 -3.78 -9.86
C HIS A 106 -3.22 -4.80 -10.72
N ALA A 107 -4.18 -4.34 -11.52
CA ALA A 107 -4.88 -5.15 -12.50
C ALA A 107 -3.90 -5.81 -13.49
N GLY A 108 -4.03 -7.12 -13.68
CA GLY A 108 -3.15 -7.94 -14.50
C GLY A 108 -1.85 -8.37 -13.81
N ARG A 109 -1.56 -7.85 -12.60
CA ARG A 109 -0.39 -8.24 -11.81
C ARG A 109 -0.77 -9.02 -10.55
N LEU A 110 -1.59 -8.44 -9.68
CA LEU A 110 -2.01 -9.08 -8.43
C LEU A 110 -3.36 -9.80 -8.57
N TYR A 111 -4.10 -9.49 -9.63
CA TYR A 111 -5.39 -10.09 -9.95
C TYR A 111 -5.73 -9.95 -11.45
N PRO A 112 -6.62 -10.78 -12.01
CA PRO A 112 -7.05 -10.67 -13.40
C PRO A 112 -7.60 -9.28 -13.77
N ALA A 113 -7.09 -8.67 -14.84
CA ALA A 113 -7.56 -7.35 -15.29
C ALA A 113 -8.98 -7.37 -15.88
N LYS A 114 -9.42 -8.53 -16.41
CA LYS A 114 -10.77 -8.68 -16.99
C LYS A 114 -11.78 -9.00 -15.89
N ALA A 115 -12.85 -8.19 -15.82
CA ALA A 115 -13.89 -8.30 -14.81
C ALA A 115 -14.53 -9.70 -14.73
N ASN A 116 -14.83 -10.32 -15.87
CA ASN A 116 -15.42 -11.66 -15.89
C ASN A 116 -14.48 -12.74 -15.32
N LEU A 117 -13.17 -12.66 -15.63
CA LEU A 117 -12.18 -13.59 -15.07
C LEU A 117 -12.02 -13.42 -13.57
N LEU A 118 -12.09 -12.17 -13.08
CA LEU A 118 -12.04 -11.90 -11.65
C LEU A 118 -13.33 -12.35 -10.94
N ALA A 119 -14.50 -12.13 -11.55
CA ALA A 119 -15.78 -12.63 -11.05
C ALA A 119 -15.76 -14.15 -10.92
N ASP A 120 -15.32 -14.87 -11.96
CA ASP A 120 -15.22 -16.33 -11.94
C ASP A 120 -14.26 -16.82 -10.85
N LEU A 121 -13.13 -16.11 -10.63
CA LEU A 121 -12.21 -16.41 -9.55
C LEU A 121 -12.89 -16.25 -8.19
N PHE A 122 -13.54 -15.11 -7.93
CA PHE A 122 -14.23 -14.85 -6.66
C PHE A 122 -15.39 -15.82 -6.42
N ALA A 123 -16.20 -16.13 -7.44
CA ALA A 123 -17.27 -17.12 -7.35
C ALA A 123 -16.74 -18.49 -6.92
N ARG A 124 -15.66 -18.97 -7.53
CA ARG A 124 -15.03 -20.25 -7.14
C ARG A 124 -14.49 -20.22 -5.71
N ARG A 125 -13.85 -19.13 -5.30
CA ARG A 125 -13.29 -19.01 -3.95
C ARG A 125 -14.40 -18.94 -2.89
N LEU A 126 -15.49 -18.23 -3.13
CA LEU A 126 -16.66 -18.19 -2.25
C LEU A 126 -17.35 -19.55 -2.14
N ALA A 127 -17.53 -20.25 -3.26
CA ALA A 127 -18.09 -21.60 -3.24
C ALA A 127 -17.24 -22.58 -2.42
N ALA A 128 -15.91 -22.41 -2.42
CA ALA A 128 -14.99 -23.23 -1.62
C ALA A 128 -14.91 -22.81 -0.14
N ALA A 129 -15.22 -21.56 0.20
CA ALA A 129 -15.17 -21.06 1.58
C ALA A 129 -16.29 -21.64 2.46
N GLY A 130 -17.41 -22.06 1.87
CA GLY A 130 -18.57 -22.58 2.58
C GLY A 130 -19.35 -21.49 3.34
N ASP A 131 -20.17 -21.91 4.29
CA ASP A 131 -20.95 -21.00 5.13
C ASP A 131 -20.08 -20.35 6.22
N PRO A 132 -20.44 -19.13 6.67
CA PRO A 132 -19.76 -18.49 7.79
C PRO A 132 -19.74 -19.39 9.03
N ALA A 133 -18.64 -19.37 9.77
CA ALA A 133 -18.53 -20.11 11.03
C ALA A 133 -19.46 -19.58 12.14
N SER A 134 -20.05 -18.40 11.96
CA SER A 134 -20.92 -17.75 12.95
C SER A 134 -21.94 -16.83 12.29
N ASP A 135 -23.16 -16.83 12.83
CA ASP A 135 -24.24 -15.90 12.49
C ASP A 135 -24.21 -14.61 13.33
N GLN A 136 -23.18 -14.42 14.17
CA GLN A 136 -23.07 -13.23 15.01
C GLN A 136 -22.92 -11.96 14.15
N PRO A 137 -23.48 -10.81 14.59
CA PRO A 137 -23.35 -9.56 13.86
C PRO A 137 -21.89 -9.16 13.66
N CYS A 138 -21.44 -9.16 12.40
CA CYS A 138 -20.11 -8.68 12.03
C CYS A 138 -20.10 -7.15 11.96
N ARG A 139 -19.23 -6.51 12.75
CA ARG A 139 -18.96 -5.06 12.66
C ARG A 139 -17.63 -4.76 11.98
N GLY A 140 -16.76 -5.76 11.83
CA GLY A 140 -15.52 -5.62 11.11
C GLY A 140 -14.87 -6.94 10.71
N LEU A 141 -13.98 -6.86 9.73
CA LEU A 141 -13.27 -7.97 9.11
C LEU A 141 -11.76 -7.73 9.20
N LEU A 142 -11.03 -8.82 9.41
CA LEU A 142 -9.61 -8.90 9.07
C LEU A 142 -9.51 -9.59 7.71
N SER A 143 -8.90 -8.92 6.75
CA SER A 143 -8.76 -9.44 5.39
C SER A 143 -7.33 -9.18 4.91
N PRO A 144 -6.68 -10.12 4.22
CA PRO A 144 -5.30 -9.92 3.78
C PRO A 144 -5.17 -8.80 2.73
N HIS A 145 -3.92 -8.47 2.39
CA HIS A 145 -3.55 -7.74 1.18
C HIS A 145 -2.51 -8.45 0.31
N LEU A 146 -2.29 -9.74 0.54
CA LEU A 146 -1.52 -10.57 -0.38
C LEU A 146 -2.24 -10.77 -1.74
N ASP A 147 -1.51 -11.11 -2.79
CA ASP A 147 -2.08 -11.48 -4.09
C ASP A 147 -3.13 -12.61 -3.99
N TYR A 148 -4.08 -12.65 -4.92
CA TYR A 148 -5.20 -13.62 -4.84
C TYR A 148 -4.82 -15.06 -5.17
N GLU A 149 -3.66 -15.28 -5.77
CA GLU A 149 -3.16 -16.64 -6.00
C GLU A 149 -2.89 -17.31 -4.65
N ARG A 150 -2.15 -16.61 -3.78
CA ARG A 150 -1.78 -17.08 -2.43
C ARG A 150 -2.88 -16.84 -1.39
N GLY A 151 -3.47 -15.65 -1.35
CA GLY A 151 -4.40 -15.23 -0.30
C GLY A 151 -5.87 -15.52 -0.57
N GLY A 152 -6.24 -15.89 -1.81
CA GLY A 152 -7.63 -15.86 -2.29
C GLY A 152 -8.67 -16.60 -1.43
N ALA A 153 -8.29 -17.71 -0.81
CA ALA A 153 -9.19 -18.47 0.07
C ALA A 153 -9.50 -17.70 1.38
N VAL A 154 -8.52 -17.00 1.94
CA VAL A 154 -8.67 -16.22 3.19
C VAL A 154 -9.57 -15.01 2.94
N TYR A 155 -9.39 -14.31 1.81
CA TYR A 155 -10.31 -13.24 1.41
C TYR A 155 -11.75 -13.75 1.33
N ALA A 156 -11.98 -14.88 0.67
CA ALA A 156 -13.32 -15.41 0.49
C ALA A 156 -13.99 -15.72 1.83
N ALA A 157 -13.28 -16.36 2.77
CA ALA A 157 -13.80 -16.64 4.11
C ALA A 157 -14.13 -15.36 4.89
N ALA A 158 -13.23 -14.36 4.87
CA ALA A 158 -13.45 -13.08 5.55
C ALA A 158 -14.66 -12.34 4.98
N TRP A 159 -14.72 -12.17 3.66
CA TRP A 159 -15.79 -11.44 3.00
C TRP A 159 -17.13 -12.19 3.01
N GLN A 160 -17.12 -13.51 3.00
CA GLN A 160 -18.33 -14.33 3.21
C GLN A 160 -18.89 -14.10 4.62
N THR A 161 -18.03 -14.05 5.64
CA THR A 161 -18.43 -13.77 7.03
C THR A 161 -19.05 -12.37 7.17
N GLY A 162 -18.49 -11.37 6.50
CA GLY A 162 -19.01 -9.99 6.55
C GLY A 162 -20.14 -9.68 5.59
N ARG A 163 -20.62 -10.67 4.81
CA ARG A 163 -21.57 -10.42 3.72
C ARG A 163 -22.90 -9.84 4.19
N SER A 164 -23.43 -10.31 5.32
CA SER A 164 -24.66 -9.78 5.92
C SER A 164 -24.51 -8.35 6.42
N ALA A 165 -23.36 -8.05 7.03
CA ALA A 165 -23.01 -6.70 7.47
C ALA A 165 -22.87 -5.75 6.28
N LEU A 166 -22.20 -6.19 5.21
CA LEU A 166 -22.05 -5.41 3.97
C LEU A 166 -23.41 -5.09 3.33
N ALA A 167 -24.33 -6.04 3.29
CA ALA A 167 -25.66 -5.86 2.69
C ALA A 167 -26.51 -4.77 3.38
N THR A 168 -26.15 -4.41 4.61
CA THR A 168 -26.84 -3.38 5.40
C THR A 168 -25.93 -2.20 5.75
N ALA A 169 -24.70 -2.16 5.24
CA ALA A 169 -23.75 -1.10 5.59
C ALA A 169 -24.17 0.23 4.94
N ASP A 170 -24.07 1.31 5.70
CA ASP A 170 -24.22 2.68 5.21
C ASP A 170 -22.84 3.25 4.77
N LEU A 171 -21.75 2.68 5.30
CA LEU A 171 -20.37 3.06 5.02
C LEU A 171 -19.45 1.84 5.20
N VAL A 172 -18.46 1.70 4.32
CA VAL A 172 -17.34 0.78 4.52
C VAL A 172 -16.06 1.59 4.76
N VAL A 173 -15.33 1.26 5.82
CA VAL A 173 -14.02 1.85 6.11
C VAL A 173 -12.97 0.77 5.89
N ILE A 174 -12.09 0.94 4.91
CA ILE A 174 -10.95 0.03 4.71
C ILE A 174 -9.71 0.70 5.28
N LEU A 175 -9.15 0.10 6.32
CA LEU A 175 -7.86 0.47 6.92
C LEU A 175 -6.78 -0.38 6.22
N GLY A 176 -6.01 0.21 5.32
CA GLY A 176 -4.94 -0.48 4.59
C GLY A 176 -3.55 -0.03 5.03
N THR A 177 -2.61 -0.96 5.09
CA THR A 177 -1.20 -0.64 5.30
C THR A 177 -0.69 0.29 4.20
N ASP A 178 -0.07 1.40 4.61
CA ASP A 178 0.73 2.27 3.76
C ASP A 178 2.19 1.82 3.84
N HIS A 179 2.64 1.02 2.87
CA HIS A 179 3.99 0.45 2.85
C HIS A 179 5.07 1.52 2.71
N TRP A 180 4.68 2.74 2.35
CA TRP A 180 5.56 3.89 2.16
C TRP A 180 5.20 5.06 3.06
N GLY A 181 4.26 4.83 3.99
CA GLY A 181 3.75 5.84 4.91
C GLY A 181 4.78 6.25 5.94
N ARG A 182 4.63 7.47 6.45
CA ARG A 182 5.40 7.94 7.60
C ARG A 182 4.97 7.22 8.89
N PRO A 183 5.84 7.10 9.91
CA PRO A 183 5.46 6.61 11.22
C PRO A 183 4.25 7.37 11.80
N GLY A 184 3.25 6.65 12.30
CA GLY A 184 1.98 7.20 12.79
C GLY A 184 1.15 7.90 11.70
N GLY A 185 1.47 7.71 10.42
CA GLY A 185 0.79 8.32 9.30
C GLY A 185 -0.64 7.82 9.15
N ILE A 186 -1.59 8.74 9.00
CA ILE A 186 -2.94 8.44 8.53
C ILE A 186 -3.17 9.27 7.29
N THR A 187 -3.54 8.61 6.19
CA THR A 187 -3.68 9.26 4.88
C THR A 187 -5.03 8.91 4.26
N LEU A 188 -5.83 9.94 4.00
CA LEU A 188 -7.16 9.85 3.40
C LEU A 188 -7.13 10.33 1.94
N THR A 189 -8.10 9.86 1.16
CA THR A 189 -8.43 10.46 -0.14
C THR A 189 -9.94 10.61 -0.29
N SER A 190 -10.35 11.67 -1.00
CA SER A 190 -11.75 11.94 -1.34
C SER A 190 -12.19 11.29 -2.65
N LEU A 191 -11.29 10.56 -3.34
CA LEU A 191 -11.59 9.96 -4.63
C LEU A 191 -12.43 8.68 -4.49
N PRO A 192 -13.42 8.47 -5.37
CA PRO A 192 -14.01 7.15 -5.60
C PRO A 192 -12.92 6.13 -5.93
N PHE A 193 -13.16 4.86 -5.66
CA PHE A 193 -12.20 3.78 -5.99
C PHE A 193 -12.67 3.01 -7.21
N ALA A 194 -11.87 2.95 -8.27
CA ALA A 194 -12.15 2.08 -9.39
C ALA A 194 -11.94 0.62 -8.98
N THR A 195 -12.85 -0.25 -9.40
CA THR A 195 -12.73 -1.72 -9.35
C THR A 195 -13.02 -2.28 -10.74
N PRO A 196 -12.64 -3.53 -11.04
CA PRO A 196 -13.07 -4.19 -12.28
C PRO A 196 -14.59 -4.29 -12.44
N PHE A 197 -15.37 -4.11 -11.37
CA PHE A 197 -16.83 -4.22 -11.35
C PHE A 197 -17.55 -2.86 -11.40
N GLY A 198 -16.81 -1.76 -11.47
CA GLY A 198 -17.34 -0.39 -11.42
C GLY A 198 -16.65 0.45 -10.35
N GLN A 199 -17.13 1.67 -10.15
CA GLN A 199 -16.59 2.57 -9.13
C GLN A 199 -17.31 2.39 -7.80
N LEU A 200 -16.54 2.31 -6.73
CA LEU A 200 -17.04 2.44 -5.36
C LEU A 200 -17.21 3.93 -5.04
N PRO A 201 -18.38 4.37 -4.58
CA PRO A 201 -18.57 5.76 -4.15
C PRO A 201 -17.59 6.13 -3.04
N ALA A 202 -17.19 7.40 -2.97
CA ALA A 202 -16.40 7.92 -1.86
C ALA A 202 -17.28 8.62 -0.81
N ALA A 203 -16.70 8.88 0.35
CA ALA A 203 -17.28 9.74 1.38
C ALA A 203 -16.47 11.06 1.52
N PRO A 204 -16.50 11.97 0.52
CA PRO A 204 -15.65 13.16 0.50
C PRO A 204 -15.93 14.14 1.65
N GLU A 205 -17.19 14.23 2.10
CA GLU A 205 -17.59 15.06 3.24
C GLU A 205 -16.92 14.57 4.52
N LEU A 206 -16.92 13.26 4.76
CA LEU A 206 -16.27 12.65 5.92
C LEU A 206 -14.75 12.90 5.92
N VAL A 207 -14.11 12.86 4.75
CA VAL A 207 -12.69 13.21 4.60
C VAL A 207 -12.44 14.68 4.92
N SER A 208 -13.32 15.58 4.47
CA SER A 208 -13.25 17.01 4.75
C SER A 208 -13.39 17.29 6.24
N ASP A 209 -14.37 16.68 6.90
CA ASP A 209 -14.64 16.87 8.33
C ASP A 209 -13.50 16.34 9.21
N LEU A 210 -12.95 15.17 8.87
CA LEU A 210 -11.78 14.63 9.54
C LEU A 210 -10.55 15.55 9.36
N ALA A 211 -10.31 16.05 8.15
CA ALA A 211 -9.20 16.96 7.87
C ALA A 211 -9.37 18.33 8.55
N ALA A 212 -10.60 18.81 8.71
CA ALA A 212 -10.90 20.04 9.46
C ALA A 212 -10.63 19.86 10.96
N ALA A 213 -10.99 18.71 11.52
CA ALA A 213 -10.81 18.43 12.96
C ALA A 213 -9.35 18.08 13.33
N LEU A 214 -8.66 17.30 12.49
CA LEU A 214 -7.36 16.69 12.81
C LEU A 214 -6.20 17.31 12.02
N GLY A 215 -6.51 18.18 11.06
CA GLY A 215 -5.54 18.94 10.28
C GLY A 215 -5.27 18.38 8.87
N PRO A 216 -4.66 19.22 8.00
CA PRO A 216 -4.43 18.88 6.59
C PRO A 216 -3.40 17.76 6.38
N ALA A 217 -2.67 17.37 7.42
CA ALA A 217 -1.69 16.28 7.38
C ALA A 217 -2.31 14.92 7.01
N LEU A 218 -3.62 14.76 7.21
CA LEU A 218 -4.39 13.58 6.73
C LEU A 218 -4.43 13.47 5.21
N ARG A 219 -4.08 14.52 4.47
CA ARG A 219 -4.06 14.52 3.00
C ARG A 219 -2.69 14.85 2.42
N ALA A 220 -1.65 14.95 3.26
CA ALA A 220 -0.30 15.32 2.82
C ALA A 220 0.33 14.25 1.91
N ASP A 221 0.12 12.97 2.25
CA ASP A 221 0.66 11.81 1.54
C ASP A 221 -0.38 11.16 0.60
N GLU A 222 -1.44 11.88 0.21
CA GLU A 222 -2.59 11.34 -0.54
C GLU A 222 -2.19 10.62 -1.84
N LEU A 223 -1.06 10.97 -2.46
CA LEU A 223 -0.54 10.29 -3.64
C LEU A 223 -0.16 8.82 -3.40
N HIS A 224 0.07 8.40 -2.15
CA HIS A 224 0.37 7.00 -1.79
C HIS A 224 -0.78 6.07 -2.18
N HIS A 225 -2.03 6.55 -2.10
CA HIS A 225 -3.22 5.81 -2.55
C HIS A 225 -3.11 5.34 -4.00
N ARG A 226 -2.38 6.06 -4.86
CA ARG A 226 -2.32 5.78 -6.30
C ARG A 226 -1.80 4.37 -6.62
N TYR A 227 -0.80 3.90 -5.88
CA TYR A 227 -0.16 2.60 -6.14
C TYR A 227 -0.17 1.65 -4.95
N GLU A 228 -0.70 2.06 -3.80
CA GLU A 228 -0.85 1.16 -2.67
C GLU A 228 -1.90 0.08 -2.96
N HIS A 229 -1.56 -1.18 -2.69
CA HIS A 229 -2.36 -2.36 -3.01
C HIS A 229 -3.29 -2.79 -1.88
N ALA A 230 -2.98 -2.44 -0.63
CA ALA A 230 -3.71 -2.94 0.53
C ALA A 230 -5.22 -2.67 0.46
N ILE A 231 -5.57 -1.43 0.11
CA ILE A 231 -6.98 -1.04 -0.06
C ILE A 231 -7.54 -1.60 -1.36
N GLU A 232 -6.80 -1.53 -2.48
CA GLU A 232 -7.27 -1.96 -3.81
C GLU A 232 -7.77 -3.41 -3.82
N LEU A 233 -7.01 -4.33 -3.21
CA LEU A 233 -7.36 -5.74 -3.20
C LEU A 233 -8.65 -6.00 -2.41
N ASN A 234 -8.89 -5.25 -1.33
CA ASN A 234 -10.13 -5.35 -0.57
C ASN A 234 -11.30 -4.61 -1.26
N SER A 235 -11.02 -3.50 -1.94
CA SER A 235 -12.01 -2.78 -2.76
C SER A 235 -12.58 -3.64 -3.88
N ASN A 236 -11.79 -4.53 -4.49
CA ASN A 236 -12.32 -5.44 -5.52
C ASN A 236 -13.35 -6.42 -4.97
N TRP A 237 -13.11 -6.99 -3.77
CA TRP A 237 -14.07 -7.86 -3.09
C TRP A 237 -15.34 -7.11 -2.69
N LEU A 238 -15.18 -5.89 -2.16
CA LEU A 238 -16.29 -4.99 -1.87
C LEU A 238 -17.13 -4.72 -3.13
N GLY A 239 -16.49 -4.33 -4.25
CA GLY A 239 -17.19 -4.06 -5.51
C GLY A 239 -17.89 -5.28 -6.09
N TYR A 240 -17.30 -6.46 -5.96
CA TYR A 240 -17.92 -7.72 -6.41
C TYR A 240 -19.18 -8.07 -5.61
N LEU A 241 -19.11 -7.96 -4.27
CA LEU A 241 -20.19 -8.39 -3.38
C LEU A 241 -21.30 -7.36 -3.24
N ALA A 242 -20.96 -6.08 -3.22
CA ALA A 242 -21.94 -5.01 -3.11
C ALA A 242 -22.63 -4.70 -4.45
N GLY A 243 -21.97 -5.00 -5.58
CA GLY A 243 -22.44 -4.66 -6.91
C GLY A 243 -22.40 -3.15 -7.19
N GLN A 244 -23.09 -2.71 -8.24
CA GLN A 244 -23.17 -1.30 -8.58
C GLN A 244 -23.98 -0.52 -7.53
N GLY A 245 -23.45 0.62 -7.09
CA GLY A 245 -24.13 1.46 -6.10
C GLY A 245 -24.03 0.96 -4.65
N GLY A 246 -23.04 0.09 -4.36
CA GLY A 246 -22.69 -0.30 -3.00
C GLY A 246 -22.39 0.89 -2.07
N PRO A 247 -22.25 0.66 -0.75
CA PRO A 247 -22.01 1.72 0.21
C PRO A 247 -20.74 2.52 -0.12
N PRO A 248 -20.70 3.82 0.22
CA PRO A 248 -19.48 4.61 0.13
C PRO A 248 -18.31 3.95 0.86
N LEU A 249 -17.13 4.11 0.28
CA LEU A 249 -15.85 3.69 0.84
C LEU A 249 -15.13 4.91 1.42
N LEU A 250 -14.70 4.79 2.69
CA LEU A 250 -13.63 5.61 3.26
C LEU A 250 -12.32 4.80 3.24
N PRO A 251 -11.41 5.07 2.28
CA PRO A 251 -10.10 4.43 2.24
C PRO A 251 -9.13 5.15 3.19
N VAL A 252 -8.58 4.44 4.16
CA VAL A 252 -7.64 4.97 5.16
C VAL A 252 -6.33 4.22 5.04
N LEU A 253 -5.29 4.93 4.61
CA LEU A 253 -3.93 4.41 4.61
C LEU A 253 -3.29 4.65 5.98
N CYS A 254 -2.77 3.59 6.58
CA CYS A 254 -2.15 3.55 7.90
C CYS A 254 -0.66 3.24 7.74
N GLY A 255 0.20 4.21 8.06
CA GLY A 255 1.64 4.03 8.11
C GLY A 255 2.07 3.13 9.27
N PRO A 256 3.37 2.76 9.31
CA PRO A 256 3.91 1.99 10.43
C PRO A 256 3.73 2.72 11.75
N VAL A 257 3.52 1.99 12.84
CA VAL A 257 3.31 2.57 14.18
C VAL A 257 4.41 2.08 15.10
N ASP A 258 5.10 3.02 15.76
CA ASP A 258 5.91 2.70 16.93
C ASP A 258 4.99 2.66 18.16
N TRP A 259 4.73 1.46 18.67
CA TRP A 259 3.85 1.25 19.82
C TRP A 259 4.42 1.78 21.14
N ALA A 260 5.69 2.20 21.16
CA ALA A 260 6.29 2.90 22.28
C ALA A 260 6.21 4.44 22.16
N ASP A 261 5.72 4.97 21.03
CA ASP A 261 5.57 6.41 20.81
C ASP A 261 4.15 6.88 21.19
N ASP A 262 4.01 7.40 22.40
CA ASP A 262 2.75 7.94 22.94
C ASP A 262 2.11 9.00 22.02
N LYS A 263 2.90 9.76 21.24
CA LYS A 263 2.33 10.76 20.33
C LYS A 263 1.66 10.11 19.13
N GLN A 264 2.23 9.04 18.60
CA GLN A 264 1.61 8.28 17.51
C GLN A 264 0.33 7.60 18.01
N LEU A 265 0.36 6.98 19.18
CA LEU A 265 -0.83 6.37 19.79
C LEU A 265 -1.94 7.41 20.03
N ALA A 266 -1.60 8.57 20.61
CA ALA A 266 -2.57 9.65 20.82
C ALA A 266 -3.17 10.17 19.50
N GLN A 267 -2.39 10.21 18.42
CA GLN A 267 -2.89 10.60 17.09
C GLN A 267 -3.88 9.57 16.53
N LEU A 268 -3.58 8.28 16.67
CA LEU A 268 -4.46 7.18 16.25
C LEU A 268 -5.77 7.18 17.06
N ASP A 269 -5.67 7.35 18.38
CA ASP A 269 -6.84 7.44 19.27
C ASP A 269 -7.71 8.64 18.94
N SER A 270 -7.09 9.80 18.66
CA SER A 270 -7.80 10.99 18.23
C SER A 270 -8.53 10.76 16.91
N PHE A 271 -7.88 10.14 15.92
CA PHE A 271 -8.52 9.77 14.66
C PHE A 271 -9.70 8.83 14.86
N ALA A 272 -9.51 7.75 15.60
CA ALA A 272 -10.56 6.77 15.88
C ALA A 272 -11.76 7.41 16.61
N THR A 273 -11.50 8.31 17.56
CA THR A 273 -12.53 9.02 18.32
C THR A 273 -13.36 9.97 17.42
N HIS A 274 -12.70 10.74 16.55
CA HIS A 274 -13.40 11.65 15.65
C HIS A 274 -14.18 10.88 14.58
N LEU A 275 -13.59 9.83 13.99
CA LEU A 275 -14.29 8.98 13.03
C LEU A 275 -15.55 8.36 13.67
N ARG A 276 -15.43 7.81 14.88
CA ARG A 276 -16.58 7.24 15.61
C ARG A 276 -17.68 8.26 15.88
N THR A 277 -17.32 9.50 16.19
CA THR A 277 -18.27 10.59 16.41
C THR A 277 -19.00 10.95 15.11
N LEU A 278 -18.26 11.12 14.01
CA LEU A 278 -18.82 11.54 12.71
C LEU A 278 -19.73 10.47 12.08
N VAL A 279 -19.44 9.19 12.31
CA VAL A 279 -20.24 8.07 11.77
C VAL A 279 -21.24 7.51 12.79
N ALA A 280 -21.49 8.22 13.90
CA ALA A 280 -22.45 7.79 14.90
C ALA A 280 -23.84 7.60 14.29
N GLY A 281 -24.49 6.48 14.61
CA GLY A 281 -25.79 6.09 14.05
C GLY A 281 -25.73 5.42 12.67
N GLN A 282 -24.58 5.39 12.00
CA GLN A 282 -24.39 4.65 10.75
C GLN A 282 -23.98 3.19 11.01
N ARG A 283 -24.44 2.29 10.14
CA ARG A 283 -23.97 0.90 10.08
C ARG A 283 -22.65 0.86 9.31
N VAL A 284 -21.56 0.97 10.05
CA VAL A 284 -20.20 0.94 9.47
C VAL A 284 -19.64 -0.47 9.51
N LEU A 285 -19.20 -0.98 8.36
CA LEU A 285 -18.35 -2.17 8.25
C LEU A 285 -16.88 -1.74 8.17
N TYR A 286 -16.09 -2.12 9.17
CA TYR A 286 -14.65 -1.86 9.19
C TYR A 286 -13.89 -3.04 8.58
N VAL A 287 -12.95 -2.80 7.67
CA VAL A 287 -12.08 -3.83 7.11
C VAL A 287 -10.65 -3.44 7.42
N ALA A 288 -9.99 -4.18 8.30
CA ALA A 288 -8.56 -4.08 8.46
C ALA A 288 -7.89 -4.96 7.41
N SER A 289 -7.24 -4.31 6.45
CA SER A 289 -6.45 -4.97 5.43
C SER A 289 -5.06 -5.25 5.99
N VAL A 290 -4.83 -6.49 6.43
CA VAL A 290 -3.63 -6.90 7.18
C VAL A 290 -3.21 -8.32 6.82
N ASP A 291 -1.94 -8.50 6.51
CA ASP A 291 -1.27 -9.80 6.48
C ASP A 291 -0.68 -10.08 7.88
N LEU A 292 -0.71 -11.34 8.33
CA LEU A 292 -0.20 -11.72 9.64
C LEU A 292 1.34 -11.87 9.61
N ALA A 293 1.87 -12.99 10.09
CA ALA A 293 3.30 -13.18 10.22
C ALA A 293 4.00 -13.30 8.84
N HIS A 294 5.07 -12.53 8.63
CA HIS A 294 5.93 -12.59 7.46
C HIS A 294 7.15 -13.46 7.76
N VAL A 295 6.94 -14.77 7.75
CA VAL A 295 7.90 -15.75 8.27
C VAL A 295 8.53 -16.56 7.13
N GLY A 296 9.83 -16.80 7.22
CA GLY A 296 10.61 -17.66 6.31
C GLY A 296 11.62 -16.94 5.40
N PRO A 297 12.37 -17.69 4.55
CA PRO A 297 13.55 -17.18 3.85
C PRO A 297 13.27 -16.03 2.89
N ALA A 298 12.06 -15.97 2.33
CA ALA A 298 11.61 -14.87 1.47
C ALA A 298 11.45 -13.53 2.22
N PHE A 299 11.38 -13.57 3.55
CA PHE A 299 11.24 -12.41 4.44
C PHE A 299 12.47 -12.19 5.32
N GLY A 300 13.59 -12.85 5.00
CA GLY A 300 14.86 -12.69 5.72
C GLY A 300 15.00 -13.56 6.98
N GLU A 301 14.03 -14.43 7.29
CA GLU A 301 14.13 -15.38 8.39
C GLU A 301 14.64 -16.74 7.89
N VAL A 302 15.73 -17.24 8.47
CA VAL A 302 16.42 -18.45 7.98
C VAL A 302 15.72 -19.74 8.43
N ALA A 303 14.81 -19.71 9.41
CA ALA A 303 14.06 -20.90 9.80
C ALA A 303 12.81 -20.56 10.61
N VAL A 304 11.66 -21.11 10.22
CA VAL A 304 10.57 -21.37 11.17
C VAL A 304 11.01 -22.56 12.00
N GLU A 305 11.36 -22.38 13.28
CA GLU A 305 11.72 -23.49 14.19
C GLU A 305 10.49 -24.32 14.64
N ASP A 306 9.38 -24.26 13.92
CA ASP A 306 8.21 -25.09 14.20
C ASP A 306 8.16 -26.30 13.26
N ALA A 307 8.55 -27.47 13.77
CA ALA A 307 8.49 -28.74 13.04
C ALA A 307 7.05 -29.07 12.60
N ALA A 308 6.03 -28.74 13.41
CA ALA A 308 4.64 -28.97 13.06
C ALA A 308 4.15 -28.04 11.95
N TRP A 309 4.74 -26.84 11.81
CA TRP A 309 4.49 -25.98 10.65
C TRP A 309 5.09 -26.55 9.37
N ARG A 310 6.32 -27.08 9.42
CA ARG A 310 6.99 -27.69 8.26
C ARG A 310 6.25 -28.93 7.76
N ASP A 311 5.81 -29.79 8.67
CA ASP A 311 5.09 -31.02 8.31
C ASP A 311 3.74 -30.71 7.64
N ARG A 312 3.02 -29.69 8.12
CA ARG A 312 1.74 -29.24 7.51
C ARG A 312 1.91 -28.59 6.13
N GLU A 313 3.01 -27.90 5.88
CA GLU A 313 3.28 -27.28 4.58
C GLU A 313 3.84 -28.28 3.56
N ALA A 314 4.59 -29.29 4.02
CA ALA A 314 5.07 -30.39 3.17
C ALA A 314 3.94 -31.25 2.61
N GLU A 315 2.80 -31.36 3.31
CA GLU A 315 1.61 -32.06 2.83
C GLU A 315 0.76 -31.25 1.82
N ARG A 316 1.08 -29.97 1.62
CA ARG A 316 0.32 -29.04 0.75
C ARG A 316 0.98 -28.74 -0.60
N LEU A 317 2.19 -29.23 -0.85
CA LEU A 317 2.92 -29.15 -2.13
C LEU A 317 2.86 -30.49 -2.87
#